data_AF-D9Q2B5-F1
#
_entry.id   AF-D9Q2B5-F1
#
_cell.length_a   1.000
_cell.length_b   1.000
_cell.length_c   1.000
_cell.angle_alpha   90.00
_cell.angle_beta   90.00
_cell.angle_gamma   90.00
#
_symmetry.space_group_name_H-M   'P 1'
#
loop_
_entity.id
_entity.type
_entity.pdbx_description
1 polymer ?
#
loop_
_entity_poly.entity_id
_entity_poly.type
_entity_poly.pdbx_seq_one_letter_code
_entity_poly.pdbx_strand_id
1 'polypeptide(L)'
;MALLRSYPKSWESSITEEETSQRYVKIRSGRLELWVYMGAHGDHLIVPAAPRERTSRSADVKPIYCSCEGFQRRLLSEDEFGCTHVIAFSKALRRGGKPHSLEGLPIDDMLKIVNEVLTLGQSVTLRRILYSNVQKSTS
;
A
#
# COMPACT_ATOMS: atom_id res chain seq x y z
N MET A 1 -4.55 -19.73 10.50
CA MET A 1 -5.79 -19.76 9.71
C MET A 1 -5.60 -18.99 8.41
N ALA A 2 -5.97 -19.64 7.31
CA ALA A 2 -6.07 -19.21 5.90
C ALA A 2 -5.36 -17.92 5.42
N LEU A 3 -4.33 -18.11 4.58
CA LEU A 3 -3.98 -17.22 3.47
C LEU A 3 -5.25 -16.69 2.76
N LEU A 4 -5.19 -15.55 2.08
CA LEU A 4 -6.14 -15.23 1.00
C LEU A 4 -6.16 -16.45 0.05
N ARG A 5 -7.16 -17.34 0.21
CA ARG A 5 -7.06 -18.76 -0.17
C ARG A 5 -7.32 -19.01 -1.66
N SER A 6 -7.84 -18.01 -2.37
CA SER A 6 -8.01 -18.04 -3.81
C SER A 6 -8.14 -16.61 -4.33
N TYR A 7 -7.55 -16.35 -5.49
CA TYR A 7 -7.83 -15.19 -6.33
C TYR A 7 -7.97 -15.69 -7.77
N PRO A 8 -8.65 -14.96 -8.67
CA PRO A 8 -8.78 -15.37 -10.06
C PRO A 8 -7.40 -15.57 -10.69
N LYS A 9 -7.16 -16.71 -11.36
CA LYS A 9 -5.87 -16.98 -12.04
C LYS A 9 -5.46 -15.89 -13.02
N SER A 10 -6.45 -15.20 -13.61
CA SER A 10 -6.21 -14.05 -14.49
C SER A 10 -5.45 -12.90 -13.82
N TRP A 11 -5.36 -12.85 -12.49
CA TRP A 11 -4.63 -11.81 -11.76
C TRP A 11 -3.17 -12.13 -11.53
N GLU A 12 -2.68 -13.34 -11.82
CA GLU A 12 -1.32 -13.75 -11.49
C GLU A 12 -0.26 -12.79 -12.07
N SER A 13 -0.45 -12.35 -13.31
CA SER A 13 0.44 -11.40 -13.96
C SER A 13 0.44 -10.03 -13.25
N SER A 14 -0.74 -9.46 -13.00
CA SER A 14 -0.87 -8.16 -12.32
C SER A 14 -0.32 -8.21 -10.89
N ILE A 15 -0.62 -9.27 -10.14
CA ILE A 15 -0.10 -9.44 -8.78
C ILE A 15 1.43 -9.49 -8.80
N THR A 16 2.02 -10.21 -9.75
CA THR A 16 3.48 -10.35 -9.85
C THR A 16 4.15 -9.03 -10.24
N GLU A 17 3.56 -8.28 -11.17
CA GLU A 17 4.03 -6.95 -11.54
C GLU A 17 3.98 -6.00 -10.34
N GLU A 18 2.82 -5.89 -9.69
CA GLU A 18 2.61 -5.01 -8.55
C GLU A 18 3.56 -5.35 -7.39
N GLU A 19 3.72 -6.65 -7.08
CA GLU A 19 4.59 -7.17 -6.02
C GLU A 19 6.05 -6.74 -6.22
N THR A 20 6.53 -6.74 -7.48
CA THR A 20 7.92 -6.46 -7.83
C THR A 20 8.20 -4.99 -8.13
N SER A 21 7.15 -4.18 -8.29
CA SER A 21 7.24 -2.81 -8.81
C SER A 21 7.92 -1.76 -7.92
N GLN A 22 8.23 -2.05 -6.65
CA GLN A 22 8.72 -1.07 -5.67
C GLN A 22 7.79 0.15 -5.47
N ARG A 23 6.53 0.08 -5.90
CA ARG A 23 5.55 1.19 -5.84
C ARG A 23 4.84 1.33 -4.49
N TYR A 24 5.15 0.48 -3.52
CA TYR A 24 4.61 0.60 -2.17
C TYR A 24 5.47 1.56 -1.34
N VAL A 25 4.82 2.59 -0.81
CA VAL A 25 5.45 3.60 0.02
C VAL A 25 4.82 3.56 1.41
N LYS A 26 5.68 3.38 2.40
CA LYS A 26 5.35 3.53 3.81
C LYS A 26 5.53 4.99 4.23
N ILE A 27 4.54 5.56 4.88
CA ILE A 27 4.57 6.93 5.36
C ILE A 27 4.30 6.91 6.87
N ARG A 28 5.19 7.52 7.66
CA ARG A 28 5.02 7.65 9.11
C ARG A 28 4.98 9.11 9.54
N SER A 29 4.00 9.44 10.37
CA SER A 29 3.87 10.72 11.06
C SER A 29 3.63 10.46 12.55
N GLY A 30 4.68 10.63 13.36
CA GLY A 30 4.66 10.22 14.76
C GLY A 30 4.33 8.73 14.93
N ARG A 31 3.18 8.42 15.53
CA ARG A 31 2.69 7.03 15.73
C ARG A 31 1.79 6.53 14.59
N LEU A 32 1.40 7.41 13.67
CA LEU A 32 0.55 7.06 12.55
C LEU A 32 1.37 6.44 11.43
N GLU A 33 0.80 5.42 10.80
CA GLU A 33 1.38 4.70 9.67
C GLU A 33 0.33 4.62 8.55
N LEU A 34 0.73 5.02 7.36
CA LEU A 34 -0.06 4.96 6.14
C LEU A 34 0.76 4.25 5.06
N TRP A 35 0.10 3.40 4.28
CA TRP A 35 0.70 2.83 3.09
C TRP A 35 0.01 3.38 1.84
N VAL A 36 0.80 3.67 0.82
CA VAL A 36 0.32 4.09 -0.49
C VAL A 36 0.95 3.20 -1.54
N TYR A 37 0.12 2.60 -2.40
CA TYR A 37 0.57 2.01 -3.65
C TYR A 37 0.48 3.05 -4.76
N MET A 38 1.61 3.37 -5.40
CA MET A 38 1.68 4.35 -6.48
C MET A 38 1.47 3.68 -7.83
N GLY A 39 0.22 3.42 -8.20
CA GLY A 39 -0.14 2.70 -9.41
C GLY A 39 -0.04 3.54 -10.69
N ALA A 40 0.04 2.86 -11.83
CA ALA A 40 0.09 3.51 -13.14
C ALA A 40 -1.20 4.29 -13.48
N HIS A 41 -2.35 3.78 -13.01
CA HIS A 41 -3.67 4.37 -13.27
C HIS A 41 -4.24 5.15 -12.08
N GLY A 42 -3.49 5.22 -10.97
CA GLY A 42 -3.94 5.85 -9.75
C GLY A 42 -3.15 5.39 -8.55
N ASP A 43 -3.03 6.26 -7.56
CA ASP A 43 -2.49 5.92 -6.27
C ASP A 43 -3.60 5.32 -5.40
N HIS A 44 -3.25 4.41 -4.51
CA HIS A 44 -4.20 3.72 -3.65
C HIS A 44 -3.70 3.67 -2.21
N LEU A 45 -4.55 4.11 -1.28
CA LEU A 45 -4.30 3.95 0.14
C LEU A 45 -4.45 2.48 0.50
N ILE A 46 -3.53 1.97 1.29
CA ILE A 46 -3.57 0.61 1.84
C ILE A 46 -3.52 0.72 3.36
N VAL A 47 -4.44 0.05 4.02
CA VAL A 47 -4.44 -0.05 5.49
C VAL A 47 -4.11 -1.49 5.86
N PRO A 48 -2.91 -1.74 6.41
CA PRO A 48 -2.56 -3.05 6.97
C PRO A 48 -3.42 -3.36 8.21
N ALA A 49 -3.77 -4.63 8.44
CA ALA A 49 -4.19 -5.06 9.78
C ALA A 49 -3.07 -4.71 10.76
N ALA A 50 -3.43 -4.09 11.88
CA ALA A 50 -2.49 -3.92 12.97
C ALA A 50 -1.96 -5.30 13.40
N PRO A 51 -0.64 -5.43 13.67
CA PRO A 51 -0.10 -6.64 14.28
C PRO A 51 -0.81 -6.84 15.63
N ARG A 52 -1.61 -7.89 15.77
CA ARG A 52 -2.36 -8.16 17.02
C ARG A 52 -1.44 -8.57 18.17
N GLU A 53 -0.17 -8.90 17.90
CA GLU A 53 0.84 -9.27 18.89
C GLU A 53 2.23 -8.74 18.53
N ARG A 54 3.01 -8.36 19.56
CA ARG A 54 4.42 -7.92 19.47
C ARG A 54 5.37 -8.96 18.84
N THR A 55 4.92 -10.20 18.68
CA THR A 55 5.65 -11.34 18.09
C THR A 55 5.32 -11.58 16.63
N SER A 56 4.33 -10.87 16.06
CA SER A 56 3.91 -11.05 14.68
C SER A 56 4.98 -10.47 13.75
N ARG A 57 5.67 -11.35 13.02
CA ARG A 57 6.64 -10.95 11.99
C ARG A 57 5.90 -10.12 10.94
N SER A 58 6.57 -9.14 10.31
CA SER A 58 5.99 -8.35 9.19
C SER A 58 5.36 -9.20 8.07
N ALA A 59 5.69 -10.49 8.01
CA ALA A 59 5.11 -11.50 7.13
C ALA A 59 3.60 -11.79 7.34
N ASP A 60 3.03 -11.45 8.50
CA ASP A 60 1.63 -11.75 8.83
C ASP A 60 0.69 -10.55 8.69
N VAL A 61 1.19 -9.41 8.20
CA VAL A 61 0.38 -8.22 7.97
C VAL A 61 -0.63 -8.50 6.87
N LYS A 62 -1.91 -8.65 7.25
CA LYS A 62 -3.02 -8.79 6.31
C LYS A 62 -3.62 -7.41 6.04
N PRO A 63 -3.44 -6.78 4.88
CA PRO A 63 -4.19 -5.57 4.52
C PRO A 63 -5.70 -5.78 4.67
N ILE A 64 -6.32 -4.88 5.44
CA ILE A 64 -7.76 -4.87 5.70
C ILE A 64 -8.52 -3.97 4.72
N TYR A 65 -7.80 -3.09 4.02
CA TYR A 65 -8.41 -2.15 3.09
C TYR A 65 -7.45 -1.72 1.98
N CYS A 66 -8.01 -1.50 0.80
CA CYS A 66 -7.40 -0.71 -0.27
C CYS A 66 -8.43 0.26 -0.85
N SER A 67 -8.03 1.49 -1.15
CA SER A 67 -8.93 2.51 -1.70
C SER A 67 -9.23 2.34 -3.19
N CYS A 68 -8.69 1.33 -3.86
CA CYS A 68 -9.00 1.09 -5.27
C CYS A 68 -10.46 0.64 -5.42
N GLU A 69 -11.09 1.03 -6.52
CA GLU A 69 -12.48 0.68 -6.83
C GLU A 69 -12.72 -0.84 -6.83
N GLY A 70 -11.77 -1.61 -7.34
CA GLY A 70 -11.86 -3.08 -7.37
C GLY A 70 -11.94 -3.71 -5.98
N PHE A 71 -11.36 -3.08 -4.95
CA PHE A 71 -11.49 -3.52 -3.56
C PHE A 71 -12.86 -3.10 -3.01
N GLN A 72 -13.29 -1.86 -3.25
CA GLN A 72 -14.56 -1.32 -2.75
C GLN A 72 -15.76 -2.10 -3.30
N ARG A 73 -15.78 -2.41 -4.60
CA ARG A 73 -16.83 -3.23 -5.23
C ARG A 73 -16.92 -4.63 -4.63
N ARG A 74 -15.78 -5.22 -4.23
CA ARG A 74 -15.72 -6.55 -3.62
C ARG A 74 -16.04 -6.56 -2.13
N LEU A 75 -15.78 -5.47 -1.41
CA LEU A 75 -16.25 -5.33 -0.04
C LEU A 75 -17.79 -5.42 0.05
N LEU A 76 -18.47 -5.04 -1.04
CA LEU A 76 -19.92 -5.12 -1.19
C LEU A 76 -20.41 -6.48 -1.72
N SER A 77 -19.51 -7.36 -2.18
CA SER A 77 -19.85 -8.73 -2.59
C SER A 77 -19.52 -9.73 -1.49
N GLU A 78 -20.10 -10.93 -1.55
CA GLU A 78 -19.77 -12.05 -0.66
C GLU A 78 -18.41 -12.70 -1.00
N ASP A 79 -17.65 -12.11 -1.92
CA ASP A 79 -16.36 -12.64 -2.36
C ASP A 79 -15.29 -12.48 -1.27
N GLU A 80 -14.64 -13.58 -0.90
CA GLU A 80 -13.62 -13.60 0.15
C GLU A 80 -12.26 -12.98 -0.25
N PHE A 81 -12.13 -12.46 -1.48
CA PHE A 81 -10.86 -12.01 -2.04
C PHE A 81 -10.82 -10.48 -2.25
N GLY A 82 -9.68 -9.87 -1.89
CA GLY A 82 -9.45 -8.43 -2.02
C GLY A 82 -9.18 -7.95 -3.45
N CYS A 83 -8.29 -6.99 -3.62
CA CYS A 83 -7.76 -6.59 -4.93
C CYS A 83 -6.34 -7.12 -5.17
N THR A 84 -5.84 -7.00 -6.40
CA THR A 84 -4.45 -7.33 -6.74
C THR A 84 -3.47 -6.61 -5.81
N HIS A 85 -3.68 -5.31 -5.56
CA HIS A 85 -2.78 -4.47 -4.77
C HIS A 85 -2.55 -4.99 -3.35
N VAL A 86 -3.60 -5.47 -2.66
CA VAL A 86 -3.48 -5.98 -1.29
C VAL A 86 -2.82 -7.36 -1.25
N ILE A 87 -3.08 -8.19 -2.27
CA ILE A 87 -2.47 -9.51 -2.39
C ILE A 87 -0.97 -9.34 -2.69
N ALA A 88 -0.63 -8.52 -3.69
CA ALA A 88 0.74 -8.16 -4.06
C ALA A 88 1.50 -7.53 -2.89
N PHE A 89 0.87 -6.60 -2.15
CA PHE A 89 1.45 -5.98 -0.96
C PHE A 89 1.83 -7.04 0.10
N SER A 90 0.90 -7.96 0.39
CA SER A 90 1.13 -9.05 1.34
C SER A 90 2.30 -9.95 0.92
N LYS A 91 2.39 -10.27 -0.38
CA LYS A 91 3.50 -11.06 -0.93
C LYS A 91 4.83 -10.30 -0.86
N ALA A 92 4.83 -9.01 -1.22
CA ALA A 92 6.01 -8.16 -1.18
C ALA A 92 6.60 -8.06 0.24
N LEU A 93 5.76 -7.85 1.26
CA LEU A 93 6.20 -7.82 2.66
C LEU A 93 6.75 -9.17 3.13
N ARG A 94 6.11 -10.29 2.76
CA ARG A 94 6.56 -11.64 3.13
C ARG A 94 7.90 -12.02 2.54
N ARG A 95 8.20 -11.55 1.33
CA ARG A 95 9.49 -11.76 0.67
C ARG A 95 10.62 -10.91 1.25
N GLY A 96 10.33 -10.06 2.24
CA GLY A 96 11.32 -9.11 2.76
C GLY A 96 11.62 -7.99 1.78
N GLY A 97 10.66 -7.64 0.90
CA GLY A 97 10.76 -6.45 0.07
C GLY A 97 11.04 -5.21 0.93
N LYS A 98 11.84 -4.28 0.40
CA LYS A 98 12.20 -3.03 1.07
C LYS A 98 11.44 -1.87 0.42
N PRO A 99 10.14 -1.68 0.75
CA PRO A 99 9.39 -0.55 0.22
C PRO A 99 10.03 0.78 0.63
N HIS A 100 9.79 1.82 -0.17
CA HIS A 100 10.21 3.17 0.20
C HIS A 100 9.58 3.57 1.53
N SER A 101 10.36 4.12 2.44
CA SER A 101 9.86 4.61 3.74
C SER A 101 10.13 6.10 3.86
N LEU A 102 9.06 6.85 4.17
CA LEU A 102 9.10 8.26 4.53
C LEU A 102 8.85 8.38 6.03
N GLU A 103 9.92 8.60 6.77
CA GLU A 103 9.89 8.75 8.23
C GLU A 103 9.75 10.22 8.63
N GLY A 104 8.98 10.49 9.70
CA GLY A 104 8.88 11.83 10.28
C GLY A 104 8.16 12.87 9.40
N LEU A 105 7.27 12.42 8.51
CA LEU A 105 6.50 13.34 7.66
C LEU A 105 5.55 14.19 8.53
N PRO A 106 5.45 15.52 8.30
CA PRO A 106 4.44 16.35 8.95
C PRO A 106 3.02 15.79 8.75
N ILE A 107 2.18 15.88 9.78
CA ILE A 107 0.82 15.33 9.71
C ILE A 107 -0.01 16.00 8.62
N ASP A 108 0.18 17.29 8.38
CA ASP A 108 -0.52 18.05 7.34
C ASP A 108 -0.20 17.51 5.93
N ASP A 109 1.06 17.14 5.68
CA ASP A 109 1.46 16.51 4.42
C ASP A 109 0.84 15.12 4.27
N MET A 110 0.78 14.33 5.35
CA MET A 110 0.10 13.03 5.35
C MET A 110 -1.40 13.18 5.03
N LEU A 111 -2.09 14.13 5.67
CA LEU A 111 -3.51 14.41 5.40
C LEU A 111 -3.73 14.89 3.98
N LYS A 112 -2.83 15.71 3.45
CA LYS A 112 -2.88 16.17 2.06
C LYS A 112 -2.72 15.01 1.07
N ILE A 113 -1.79 14.09 1.32
CA ILE A 113 -1.62 12.88 0.51
C ILE A 113 -2.91 12.05 0.53
N VAL A 114 -3.49 11.79 1.71
CA VAL A 114 -4.77 11.07 1.83
C VAL A 114 -5.86 11.74 1.01
N ASN A 115 -6.02 13.05 1.15
CA ASN A 115 -7.05 13.80 0.44
C ASN A 115 -6.83 13.75 -1.09
N GLU A 116 -5.61 13.96 -1.57
CA GLU A 116 -5.28 13.87 -2.99
C GLU A 116 -5.56 12.48 -3.56
N VAL A 117 -5.19 11.41 -2.85
CA VAL A 117 -5.47 10.04 -3.31
C VAL A 117 -6.98 9.78 -3.38
N LEU A 118 -7.76 10.21 -2.39
CA LEU A 118 -9.20 9.95 -2.35
C LEU A 118 -10.02 10.83 -3.30
N THR A 119 -9.56 12.05 -3.59
CA THR A 119 -10.32 13.03 -4.40
C THR A 119 -9.85 13.14 -5.84
N LEU A 120 -8.54 13.02 -6.07
CA LEU A 120 -7.91 13.17 -7.39
C LEU A 120 -7.44 11.81 -7.96
N GLY A 121 -7.44 10.75 -7.15
CA GLY A 121 -6.92 9.44 -7.53
C GLY A 121 -5.40 9.36 -7.60
N GLN A 122 -4.67 10.45 -7.31
CA GLN A 122 -3.21 10.54 -7.38
C GLN A 122 -2.69 11.60 -6.42
N SER A 123 -1.54 11.35 -5.76
CA SER A 123 -0.89 12.33 -4.89
C SER A 123 0.34 12.98 -5.53
N VAL A 124 0.17 14.26 -5.91
CA VAL A 124 1.26 15.14 -6.34
C VAL A 124 2.19 15.44 -5.15
N THR A 125 1.63 15.58 -3.94
CA THR A 125 2.38 15.85 -2.73
C THR A 125 3.37 14.70 -2.44
N LEU A 126 2.92 13.44 -2.48
CA LEU A 126 3.76 12.28 -2.27
C LEU A 126 4.90 12.20 -3.29
N ARG A 127 4.59 12.37 -4.57
CA ARG A 127 5.60 12.37 -5.66
C ARG A 127 6.66 13.43 -5.43
N ARG A 128 6.25 14.66 -5.14
CA ARG A 128 7.17 15.77 -4.86
C ARG A 128 8.12 15.44 -3.71
N ILE A 129 7.61 14.89 -2.60
CA ILE A 129 8.42 14.50 -1.44
C ILE A 129 9.44 13.43 -1.82
N LEU A 130 9.02 12.40 -2.55
CA LEU A 130 9.90 11.32 -2.99
C LEU A 130 11.02 11.85 -3.90
N TYR A 131 10.69 12.67 -4.91
CA TYR A 131 11.69 13.26 -5.80
C TYR A 131 12.67 14.18 -5.09
N SER A 132 12.20 15.02 -4.16
CA SER A 132 13.08 15.90 -3.38
C SER A 132 14.03 15.12 -2.45
N ASN A 133 13.58 13.99 -1.89
CA ASN A 133 14.43 13.15 -1.06
C ASN A 133 15.47 12.38 -1.87
N VAL A 134 15.14 11.94 -3.09
CA VAL A 134 16.12 11.32 -4.00
C VAL A 134 17.25 12.29 -4.32
N GLN A 135 16.94 13.56 -4.63
CA GLN A 135 17.97 14.57 -4.92
C GLN A 135 18.92 14.85 -3.75
N LYS A 136 18.41 14.83 -2.51
CA LYS A 136 19.24 15.00 -1.30
C LYS A 136 20.18 13.82 -1.02
N SER A 137 19.86 12.62 -1.51
CA SER A 137 20.70 11.42 -1.32
C SER A 137 21.84 11.30 -2.35
N THR A 138 21.78 12.09 -3.42
CA THR A 138 22.77 12.11 -4.51
C THR A 138 23.66 13.36 -4.50
N SER A 139 23.49 14.24 -3.52
CA SER A 139 24.27 15.47 -3.30
C SER A 139 25.19 15.28 -2.09
#